data_AF-A0A2D9VE36-F1
#
_entry.id   AF-A0A2D9VE36-F1
#
_cell.length_a   1.000
_cell.length_b   1.000
_cell.length_c   1.000
_cell.angle_alpha   90.00
_cell.angle_beta   90.00
_cell.angle_gamma   90.00
#
_symmetry.space_group_name_H-M   'P 1'
#
loop_
_entity.id
_entity.type
_entity.pdbx_description
1 polymer ?
#
loop_
_entity_poly.entity_id
_entity_poly.type
_entity_poly.pdbx_seq_one_letter_code
_entity_poly.pdbx_strand_id
1 'polypeptide(L)'
;METSIWQEYNQEEVITIGIINTNSQNQLNTFVQENSITFPILYDPGSPGGVQGGNTYNDYYMPNDGSPYPRDFIIDQDGIIQYANNEIDFEWMLYVIDELLGYNYMLGDINFDSSIDILDIVLIVNIILDVFNPSELQMSASDLNQDQMVNILDIVQVVNIILD
;
A
#
# COMPACT_ATOMS: atom_id res chain seq x y z
N MET A 1 -1.50 -12.32 -5.41
CA MET A 1 -0.60 -12.76 -4.33
C MET A 1 0.84 -12.77 -4.86
N GLU A 2 1.45 -11.59 -4.99
CA GLU A 2 2.87 -11.50 -5.33
C GLU A 2 3.70 -11.56 -4.04
N THR A 3 4.46 -12.63 -3.88
CA THR A 3 5.28 -12.91 -2.70
C THR A 3 6.70 -12.36 -2.86
N SER A 4 6.83 -11.11 -3.29
CA SER A 4 8.13 -10.52 -3.61
C SER A 4 8.47 -9.46 -2.56
N ILE A 5 8.98 -9.91 -1.41
CA ILE A 5 9.20 -9.13 -0.18
C ILE A 5 10.21 -7.96 -0.26
N TRP A 6 10.75 -7.65 -1.44
CA TRP A 6 11.77 -6.60 -1.63
C TRP A 6 11.62 -5.84 -2.95
N GLN A 7 10.40 -5.78 -3.47
CA GLN A 7 10.12 -5.09 -4.72
C GLN A 7 9.57 -3.68 -4.47
N GLU A 8 9.78 -2.80 -5.45
CA GLU A 8 9.04 -1.53 -5.53
C GLU A 8 7.54 -1.80 -5.42
N TYR A 9 6.86 -0.90 -4.72
CA TYR A 9 5.41 -0.96 -4.62
C TYR A 9 4.79 -0.74 -6.00
N ASN A 10 3.82 -1.58 -6.36
CA ASN A 10 3.28 -1.68 -7.73
C ASN A 10 2.26 -0.59 -8.08
N GLN A 11 2.37 0.60 -7.48
CA GLN A 11 1.59 1.78 -7.83
C GLN A 11 2.56 2.93 -8.14
N GLU A 12 2.46 3.49 -9.35
CA GLU A 12 3.40 4.50 -9.85
C GLU A 12 3.38 5.80 -9.03
N GLU A 13 2.27 6.06 -8.32
CA GLU A 13 2.05 7.22 -7.48
C GLU A 13 2.71 7.11 -6.09
N VAL A 14 3.19 5.92 -5.71
CA VAL A 14 3.79 5.65 -4.40
C VAL A 14 5.28 5.39 -4.54
N ILE A 15 6.10 6.12 -3.80
CA ILE A 15 7.54 5.90 -3.76
C ILE A 15 7.90 5.14 -2.48
N THR A 16 8.44 3.94 -2.64
CA THR A 16 9.02 3.17 -1.53
C THR A 16 10.49 3.53 -1.33
N ILE A 17 10.89 3.87 -0.10
CA ILE A 17 12.28 4.18 0.24
C ILE A 17 12.64 3.49 1.55
N GLY A 18 13.73 2.71 1.56
CA GLY A 18 14.35 2.24 2.80
C GLY A 18 15.36 3.24 3.35
N ILE A 19 15.55 3.30 4.66
CA ILE A 19 16.64 4.07 5.28
C ILE A 19 17.39 3.15 6.23
N ILE A 20 18.71 3.05 6.08
CA ILE A 20 19.53 2.21 6.94
C ILE A 20 20.70 2.99 7.52
N ASN A 21 20.93 2.77 8.81
CA ASN A 21 22.15 3.18 9.49
C ASN A 21 23.14 2.01 9.53
N THR A 22 24.14 2.05 8.65
CA THR A 22 25.21 1.04 8.57
C THR A 22 26.58 1.71 8.55
N ASN A 23 27.66 0.93 8.67
CA ASN A 23 29.01 1.47 8.85
C ASN A 23 29.68 1.89 7.54
N SER A 24 29.13 1.52 6.36
CA SER A 24 29.66 1.93 5.06
C SER A 24 28.66 1.77 3.90
N GLN A 25 28.78 2.63 2.89
CA GLN A 25 28.04 2.52 1.63
C GLN A 25 28.27 1.18 0.91
N ASN A 26 29.48 0.60 1.01
CA ASN A 26 29.78 -0.68 0.38
C ASN A 26 28.95 -1.83 0.96
N GLN A 27 28.75 -1.85 2.28
CA GLN A 27 27.90 -2.85 2.94
C GLN A 27 26.45 -2.73 2.50
N LEU A 28 25.93 -1.50 2.35
CA LEU A 28 24.60 -1.28 1.80
C LEU A 28 24.49 -1.79 0.36
N ASN A 29 25.43 -1.43 -0.51
CA ASN A 29 25.40 -1.85 -1.92
C ASN A 29 25.42 -3.38 -2.04
N THR A 30 26.24 -4.06 -1.24
CA THR A 30 26.25 -5.53 -1.16
C THR A 30 24.90 -6.08 -0.71
N PHE A 31 24.30 -5.52 0.35
CA PHE A 31 23.00 -5.96 0.86
C PHE A 31 21.87 -5.80 -0.19
N VAL A 32 21.81 -4.67 -0.88
CA VAL A 32 20.84 -4.42 -1.97
C VAL A 32 21.00 -5.45 -3.08
N GLN A 33 22.23 -5.70 -3.51
CA GLN A 33 22.52 -6.66 -4.57
C GLN A 33 22.20 -8.10 -4.17
N GLU A 34 22.58 -8.53 -2.96
CA GLU A 34 22.36 -9.90 -2.48
C GLU A 34 20.87 -10.22 -2.29
N ASN A 35 20.04 -9.22 -1.96
CA ASN A 35 18.61 -9.40 -1.71
C ASN A 35 17.73 -9.02 -2.91
N SER A 36 18.31 -8.62 -4.04
CA SER A 36 17.58 -8.16 -5.22
C SER A 36 16.56 -7.07 -4.91
N ILE A 37 16.91 -6.13 -4.02
CA ILE A 37 16.02 -5.03 -3.63
C ILE A 37 15.88 -4.09 -4.81
N THR A 38 14.64 -3.78 -5.20
CA THR A 38 14.40 -2.92 -6.37
C THR A 38 14.06 -1.48 -6.01
N PHE A 39 13.63 -1.20 -4.79
CA PHE A 39 13.42 0.18 -4.34
C PHE A 39 14.69 0.83 -3.76
N PRO A 40 14.82 2.17 -3.81
CA PRO A 40 15.96 2.88 -3.25
C PRO A 40 16.13 2.67 -1.74
N ILE A 41 17.38 2.48 -1.30
CA ILE A 41 17.74 2.54 0.13
C ILE A 41 18.72 3.68 0.36
N LEU A 42 18.35 4.61 1.25
CA LEU A 42 19.19 5.72 1.68
C LEU A 42 20.13 5.28 2.80
N TYR A 43 21.39 5.69 2.66
CA TYR A 43 22.43 5.48 3.65
C TYR A 43 22.46 6.62 4.67
N ASP A 44 22.28 6.29 5.95
CA ASP A 44 22.42 7.23 7.07
C ASP A 44 23.69 6.88 7.88
N PRO A 45 24.82 7.56 7.67
CA PRO A 45 26.15 7.14 8.18
C PRO A 45 26.33 7.13 9.72
N GLY A 46 25.35 7.53 10.52
CA GLY A 46 25.47 7.47 11.98
C GLY A 46 26.27 8.60 12.65
N SER A 47 26.00 8.78 13.95
CA SER A 47 26.62 9.75 14.86
C SER A 47 27.82 9.14 15.63
N PRO A 48 28.86 9.91 16.04
CA PRO A 48 30.11 9.41 16.61
C PRO A 48 30.03 8.67 17.97
N GLY A 49 28.84 8.46 18.54
CA GLY A 49 28.63 8.12 19.96
C GLY A 49 28.41 6.65 20.34
N GLY A 50 28.30 5.72 19.38
CA GLY A 50 28.01 4.32 19.66
C GLY A 50 26.52 4.07 19.96
N VAL A 51 26.01 2.99 19.36
CA VAL A 51 24.60 2.56 19.24
C VAL A 51 23.63 3.55 18.58
N GLN A 52 23.35 3.29 17.29
CA GLN A 52 21.98 3.21 16.77
C GLN A 52 21.12 4.49 16.80
N GLY A 53 21.60 5.55 16.14
CA GLY A 53 20.81 6.70 15.71
C GLY A 53 21.56 7.39 14.57
N GLY A 54 20.98 7.43 13.39
CA GLY A 54 21.56 8.11 12.23
C GLY A 54 21.47 9.64 12.39
N ASN A 55 22.35 10.41 11.75
CA ASN A 55 22.26 11.89 11.86
C ASN A 55 20.92 12.39 11.27
N THR A 56 20.53 11.81 10.14
CA THR A 56 19.25 12.11 9.51
C THR A 56 18.08 11.65 10.40
N TYR A 57 18.16 10.46 10.99
CA TYR A 57 17.15 9.97 11.95
C TYR A 57 16.95 10.93 13.15
N ASN A 58 18.04 11.49 13.68
CA ASN A 58 17.98 12.42 14.82
C ASN A 58 17.27 13.74 14.47
N ASP A 59 17.37 14.20 13.21
CA ASP A 59 16.72 15.45 12.77
C ASP A 59 15.19 15.36 12.82
N TYR A 60 14.63 14.16 12.72
CA TYR A 60 13.18 13.93 12.75
C TYR A 60 12.61 13.69 14.17
N TYR A 61 13.43 13.83 15.22
CA TYR A 61 13.02 13.68 16.63
C TYR A 61 12.17 12.42 16.90
N MET A 62 12.46 11.32 16.20
CA MET A 62 11.68 10.09 16.32
C MET A 62 11.84 9.53 17.74
N PRO A 63 10.74 9.28 18.48
CA PRO A 63 10.83 8.86 19.88
C PRO A 63 11.52 7.49 20.01
N ASN A 64 12.46 7.42 20.97
CA ASN A 64 13.36 6.31 21.31
C ASN A 64 14.61 6.20 20.41
N ASP A 65 15.69 6.87 20.82
CA ASP A 65 17.07 6.84 20.27
C ASP A 65 17.78 5.47 20.43
N GLY A 66 17.08 4.35 20.26
CA GLY A 66 17.61 3.03 20.58
C GLY A 66 17.11 1.92 19.66
N SER A 67 17.95 1.56 18.69
CA SER A 67 17.96 0.26 18.00
C SER A 67 16.98 0.04 16.84
N PRO A 68 17.38 -0.78 15.85
CA PRO A 68 16.87 -0.82 14.48
C PRO A 68 15.66 -1.75 14.36
N TYR A 69 14.59 -1.47 15.10
CA TYR A 69 13.32 -2.13 14.78
C TYR A 69 12.77 -1.48 13.51
N PRO A 70 12.43 -2.26 12.47
CA PRO A 70 11.81 -1.70 11.28
C PRO A 70 10.54 -0.97 11.73
N ARG A 71 10.49 0.32 11.43
CA ARG A 71 9.30 1.13 11.60
C ARG A 71 8.86 1.54 10.21
N ASP A 72 7.63 1.19 9.90
CA ASP A 72 7.02 1.53 8.62
C ASP A 72 6.35 2.89 8.78
N PHE A 73 6.56 3.74 7.78
CA PHE A 73 5.97 5.07 7.69
C PHE A 73 5.22 5.22 6.38
N ILE A 74 4.07 5.87 6.43
CA ILE A 74 3.41 6.43 5.24
C ILE A 74 3.37 7.93 5.44
N ILE A 75 3.93 8.66 4.47
CA ILE A 75 4.06 10.11 4.48
C ILE A 75 3.29 10.64 3.27
N ASP A 76 2.42 11.62 3.49
CA ASP A 76 1.64 12.24 2.41
C ASP A 76 2.44 13.27 1.60
N GLN A 77 1.79 13.89 0.62
CA GLN A 77 2.41 14.88 -0.26
C GLN A 77 2.81 16.20 0.46
N ASP A 78 2.24 16.46 1.63
CA ASP A 78 2.56 17.64 2.45
C ASP A 78 3.69 17.35 3.46
N GLY A 79 4.21 16.11 3.47
CA GLY A 79 5.27 15.68 4.39
C GLY A 79 4.76 15.31 5.79
N ILE A 80 3.46 15.05 5.95
CA ILE A 80 2.85 14.65 7.21
C ILE A 80 2.86 13.12 7.32
N ILE A 81 3.19 12.62 8.51
CA ILE A 81 3.15 11.18 8.82
C ILE A 81 1.70 10.76 9.05
N GLN A 82 1.20 9.88 8.20
CA GLN A 82 -0.16 9.35 8.23
C GLN A 82 -0.23 7.95 8.87
N TYR A 83 0.88 7.21 8.78
CA TYR A 83 1.05 5.91 9.44
C TYR A 83 2.44 5.84 10.04
N ALA A 84 2.56 5.30 11.26
CA ALA A 84 3.83 4.99 11.90
C ALA A 84 3.67 3.80 12.85
N ASN A 85 4.14 2.62 12.47
CA ASN A 85 4.02 1.41 13.29
C ASN A 85 5.32 0.59 13.31
N ASN A 86 5.56 -0.09 14.43
CA ASN A 86 6.69 -1.01 14.62
C ASN A 86 6.32 -2.47 14.31
N GLU A 87 5.03 -2.74 14.16
CA GLU A 87 4.50 -4.03 13.73
C GLU A 87 3.97 -3.87 12.32
N ILE A 88 4.23 -4.87 11.48
CA ILE A 88 3.71 -4.90 10.12
C ILE A 88 2.21 -5.17 10.19
N ASP A 89 1.43 -4.21 9.70
CA ASP A 89 -0.01 -4.33 9.49
C ASP A 89 -0.32 -3.95 8.04
N PHE A 90 -0.27 -4.94 7.15
CA PHE A 90 -0.45 -4.73 5.71
C PHE A 90 -1.83 -4.16 5.37
N GLU A 91 -2.88 -4.61 6.07
CA GLU A 91 -4.25 -4.17 5.79
C GLU A 91 -4.40 -2.69 6.12
N TRP A 92 -3.91 -2.26 7.27
CA TRP A 92 -3.96 -0.85 7.65
C TRP A 92 -3.04 0.03 6.78
N MET A 93 -1.86 -0.47 6.39
CA MET A 93 -0.97 0.25 5.48
C MET A 93 -1.63 0.48 4.10
N LEU A 94 -2.22 -0.56 3.51
CA LEU A 94 -2.90 -0.46 2.22
C LEU A 94 -4.08 0.50 2.30
N TYR A 95 -4.90 0.42 3.36
CA TYR A 95 -6.00 1.35 3.58
C TYR A 95 -5.53 2.82 3.61
N VAL A 96 -4.46 3.11 4.36
CA VAL A 96 -3.92 4.48 4.45
C VAL A 96 -3.38 4.96 3.10
N ILE A 97 -2.68 4.10 2.36
CA ILE A 97 -2.18 4.42 1.02
C ILE A 97 -3.36 4.73 0.07
N ASP A 98 -4.38 3.89 0.04
CA ASP A 98 -5.55 4.08 -0.83
C ASP A 98 -6.33 5.35 -0.48
N GLU A 99 -6.47 5.68 0.81
CA GLU A 99 -7.08 6.93 1.27
C GLU A 99 -6.29 8.14 0.76
N LEU A 100 -4.96 8.11 0.85
CA LEU A 100 -4.09 9.22 0.42
C LEU A 100 -4.03 9.39 -1.10
N LEU A 101 -4.12 8.30 -1.85
CA LEU A 101 -4.20 8.34 -3.30
C LEU A 101 -5.58 8.76 -3.81
N GLY A 102 -6.56 8.88 -2.92
CA GLY A 102 -7.92 9.22 -3.29
C GLY A 102 -8.60 8.10 -4.07
N TYR A 103 -8.16 6.85 -3.91
CA TYR A 103 -8.88 5.66 -4.34
C TYR A 103 -10.09 5.43 -3.42
N ASN A 104 -10.94 6.45 -3.30
CA ASN A 104 -12.30 6.28 -2.81
C ASN A 104 -13.11 5.63 -3.92
N TYR A 105 -13.06 4.30 -4.00
CA TYR A 105 -14.01 3.60 -4.84
C TYR A 105 -15.39 3.66 -4.19
N MET A 106 -16.42 3.86 -5.00
CA MET A 106 -17.80 3.75 -4.55
C MET A 106 -18.20 2.28 -4.67
N LEU A 107 -18.77 1.69 -3.61
CA LEU A 107 -19.34 0.34 -3.71
C LEU A 107 -20.39 0.30 -4.82
N GLY A 108 -20.24 -0.63 -5.75
CA GLY A 108 -21.09 -0.74 -6.93
C GLY A 108 -20.65 0.08 -8.15
N ASP A 109 -19.58 0.88 -8.08
CA ASP A 109 -18.93 1.53 -9.24
C ASP A 109 -17.65 0.77 -9.60
N ILE A 110 -17.77 -0.22 -10.49
CA ILE A 110 -16.71 -1.18 -10.83
C ILE A 110 -15.85 -0.64 -11.99
N ASN A 111 -16.39 0.25 -12.81
CA ASN A 111 -15.64 0.89 -13.90
C ASN A 111 -14.98 2.22 -13.49
N PHE A 112 -15.24 2.70 -12.27
CA PHE A 112 -14.75 3.94 -11.68
C PHE A 112 -15.13 5.20 -12.49
N ASP A 113 -16.29 5.20 -13.14
CA ASP A 113 -16.81 6.34 -13.88
C ASP A 113 -17.70 7.26 -13.04
N SER A 114 -17.77 7.01 -11.73
CA SER A 114 -18.58 7.74 -10.74
C SER A 114 -20.09 7.59 -10.93
N SER A 115 -20.54 6.62 -11.73
CA SER A 115 -21.94 6.24 -11.88
C SER A 115 -22.09 4.77 -11.49
N ILE A 116 -23.24 4.43 -10.89
CA ILE A 116 -23.63 3.04 -10.66
C ILE A 116 -24.74 2.73 -11.65
N ASP A 117 -24.42 1.93 -12.68
CA ASP A 117 -25.38 1.57 -13.71
C ASP A 117 -25.23 0.13 -14.23
N ILE A 118 -25.86 -0.16 -15.38
CA ILE A 118 -25.86 -1.50 -15.97
C ILE A 118 -24.47 -1.96 -16.40
N LEU A 119 -23.53 -1.05 -16.67
CA LEU A 119 -22.16 -1.38 -17.03
C LEU A 119 -21.42 -2.04 -15.86
N ASP A 120 -21.69 -1.59 -14.63
CA ASP A 120 -21.13 -2.19 -13.41
C ASP A 120 -21.63 -3.61 -13.20
N ILE A 121 -22.92 -3.86 -13.46
CA ILE A 121 -23.50 -5.21 -13.45
C ILE A 121 -22.81 -6.10 -14.48
N VAL A 122 -22.58 -5.60 -15.70
CA VAL A 122 -21.89 -6.36 -16.75
C VAL A 122 -20.47 -6.73 -16.31
N LEU A 123 -19.77 -5.84 -15.60
CA LEU A 123 -18.45 -6.14 -15.05
C LEU A 123 -18.51 -7.21 -13.95
N ILE A 124 -19.45 -7.13 -13.00
CA ILE A 124 -19.63 -8.16 -11.97
C ILE A 124 -19.93 -9.52 -12.62
N VAL A 125 -20.80 -9.57 -13.65
CA VAL A 125 -21.07 -10.81 -14.39
C VAL A 125 -19.80 -11.36 -15.03
N ASN A 126 -18.96 -10.50 -15.62
CA ASN A 126 -17.71 -10.94 -16.23
C ASN A 126 -16.70 -11.45 -15.20
N ILE A 127 -16.67 -10.87 -13.99
CA ILE A 127 -15.87 -11.36 -12.86
C ILE A 127 -16.36 -12.75 -12.44
N ILE A 128 -17.67 -12.93 -12.22
CA ILE A 128 -18.27 -14.22 -11.82
C ILE A 128 -18.03 -15.31 -12.87
N LEU A 129 -18.06 -14.96 -14.16
CA LEU A 129 -17.82 -15.87 -15.27
C LEU A 129 -16.33 -16.11 -15.54
N ASP A 130 -15.42 -15.47 -14.79
CA ASP A 130 -13.97 -15.57 -14.96
C ASP A 130 -13.51 -15.20 -16.39
N VAL A 131 -14.20 -14.24 -17.02
CA VAL A 131 -13.87 -13.68 -18.35
C VAL A 131 -13.28 -12.27 -18.27
N PHE A 132 -13.16 -11.74 -17.06
CA PHE A 132 -12.49 -10.48 -16.74
C PHE A 132 -11.67 -10.68 -15.46
N ASN A 133 -10.41 -10.24 -15.47
CA ASN A 133 -9.53 -10.27 -14.31
C ASN A 133 -9.52 -8.88 -13.66
N PRO A 134 -10.32 -8.64 -12.59
CA PRO A 134 -10.43 -7.34 -11.96
C PRO A 134 -9.15 -6.96 -11.21
N SER A 135 -8.91 -5.65 -11.05
CA SER A 135 -7.96 -5.17 -10.04
C SER A 135 -8.46 -5.43 -8.62
N GLU A 136 -7.60 -5.27 -7.61
CA GLU A 136 -8.00 -5.41 -6.20
C GLU A 136 -9.12 -4.42 -5.85
N LEU A 137 -9.02 -3.17 -6.30
CA LEU A 137 -10.07 -2.16 -6.11
C LEU A 137 -11.38 -2.55 -6.79
N GLN A 138 -11.33 -3.11 -8.00
CA GLN A 138 -12.54 -3.57 -8.68
C GLN A 138 -13.17 -4.75 -7.96
N MET A 139 -12.37 -5.63 -7.38
CA MET A 139 -12.87 -6.73 -6.54
C MET A 139 -13.56 -6.19 -5.30
N SER A 140 -12.95 -5.21 -4.62
CA SER A 140 -13.54 -4.55 -3.45
C SER A 140 -14.80 -3.75 -3.79
N ALA A 141 -14.85 -3.06 -4.93
CA ALA A 141 -16.03 -2.34 -5.40
C ALA A 141 -17.18 -3.28 -5.81
N SER A 142 -16.85 -4.51 -6.22
CA SER A 142 -17.81 -5.53 -6.65
C SER A 142 -18.43 -6.34 -5.49
N ASP A 143 -17.83 -6.32 -4.29
CA ASP A 143 -18.30 -7.05 -3.10
C ASP A 143 -19.19 -6.12 -2.24
N LEU A 144 -20.47 -6.04 -2.60
CA LEU A 144 -21.39 -5.06 -2.02
C LEU A 144 -21.84 -5.44 -0.61
N ASN A 145 -21.89 -6.73 -0.28
CA ASN A 145 -22.20 -7.18 1.08
C ASN A 145 -20.95 -7.40 1.96
N GLN A 146 -19.74 -7.18 1.42
CA GLN A 146 -18.47 -7.29 2.11
C GLN A 146 -18.26 -8.69 2.73
N ASP A 147 -18.73 -9.74 2.05
CA ASP A 147 -18.58 -11.13 2.48
C ASP A 147 -17.36 -11.82 1.86
N GLN A 148 -16.54 -11.06 1.12
CA GLN A 148 -15.34 -11.47 0.40
C GLN A 148 -15.62 -12.39 -0.79
N MET A 149 -16.89 -12.54 -1.22
CA MET A 149 -17.27 -13.34 -2.39
C MET A 149 -18.11 -12.54 -3.37
N VAL A 150 -17.52 -12.14 -4.50
CA VAL A 150 -18.27 -11.55 -5.61
C VAL A 150 -19.16 -12.60 -6.29
N ASN A 151 -20.47 -12.48 -6.13
CA ASN A 151 -21.45 -13.43 -6.64
C ASN A 151 -22.78 -12.74 -7.03
N ILE A 152 -23.82 -13.55 -7.29
CA ILE A 152 -25.14 -13.04 -7.72
C ILE A 152 -25.81 -12.10 -6.69
N LEU A 153 -25.47 -12.22 -5.41
CA LEU A 153 -25.98 -11.33 -4.36
C LEU A 153 -25.50 -9.90 -4.53
N ASP A 154 -24.28 -9.68 -5.03
CA ASP A 154 -23.75 -8.34 -5.31
C ASP A 154 -24.47 -7.69 -6.49
N ILE A 155 -24.75 -8.47 -7.55
CA ILE A 155 -25.57 -8.01 -8.67
C ILE A 155 -26.95 -7.55 -8.19
N VAL A 156 -27.60 -8.32 -7.31
CA VAL A 156 -28.92 -7.94 -6.77
C VAL A 156 -28.84 -6.62 -6.00
N GLN A 157 -27.75 -6.38 -5.27
CA GLN A 157 -27.55 -5.12 -4.55
C GLN A 157 -27.32 -3.94 -5.50
N VAL A 158 -26.51 -4.10 -6.55
CA VAL A 158 -26.33 -3.04 -7.58
C VAL A 158 -27.67 -2.73 -8.26
N VAL A 159 -28.46 -3.75 -8.61
CA VAL A 159 -29.80 -3.55 -9.17
C VAL A 159 -30.70 -2.75 -8.23
N ASN A 160 -30.66 -3.02 -6.92
CA ASN A 160 -31.44 -2.24 -5.95
C ASN A 160 -30.99 -0.78 -5.92
N ILE A 161 -29.67 -0.52 -5.95
CA ILE A 161 -29.11 0.83 -6.00
C ILE A 161 -29.58 1.59 -7.25
N ILE A 162 -29.60 0.93 -8.42
CA ILE A 162 -30.04 1.54 -9.69
C ILE A 162 -31.55 1.87 -9.69
N LEU A 163 -32.36 1.12 -8.93
CA LEU A 163 -33.82 1.24 -8.93
C LEU A 163 -34.39 2.20 -7.87
N ASP A 164 -33.58 2.62 -6.90
CA ASP A 164 -33.94 3.63 -5.88
C ASP A 164 -33.94 5.06 -6.43
#